data_AF-A0A2E2L2T8-F1
#
_entry.id   AF-A0A2E2L2T8-F1
#
_cell.length_a   1.000
_cell.length_b   1.000
_cell.length_c   1.000
_cell.angle_alpha   90.00
_cell.angle_beta   90.00
_cell.angle_gamma   90.00
#
_symmetry.space_group_name_H-M   'P 1'
#
loop_
_entity.id
_entity.type
_entity.pdbx_description
1 polymer ?
#
loop_
_entity_poly.entity_id
_entity_poly.type
_entity_poly.pdbx_seq_one_letter_code
_entity_poly.pdbx_strand_id
1 'polypeptide(L)'
;MRALFILTALTVPAVVLAACGDIQPGRPPAPDELAVFGKGYPDPGDPCLQSGETDYTNPFMDDDAILIACPPGIDAQVLPNSMDAIWMGEIDNWTVFSVRL
;
A
#
# COMPACT_ATOMS: atom_id res chain seq x y z
N MET A 1 -3.43 -51.28 -38.70
CA MET A 1 -2.21 -51.23 -37.86
C MET A 1 -1.39 -50.05 -38.33
N ARG A 2 -1.00 -49.03 -37.57
CA ARG A 2 -1.14 -48.63 -36.16
C ARG A 2 -1.12 -47.10 -36.16
N ALA A 3 -2.05 -46.46 -35.47
CA ALA A 3 -1.99 -45.02 -35.20
C ALA A 3 -0.91 -44.78 -34.13
N LEU A 4 0.08 -43.94 -34.43
CA LEU A 4 1.08 -43.51 -33.47
C LEU A 4 0.68 -42.11 -32.97
N PHE A 5 -0.13 -42.08 -31.91
CA PHE A 5 -0.43 -40.87 -31.16
C PHE A 5 0.78 -40.53 -30.29
N ILE A 6 1.59 -39.57 -30.72
CA ILE A 6 2.66 -38.98 -29.90
C ILE A 6 1.99 -37.96 -28.97
N LEU A 7 1.81 -38.37 -27.71
CA LEU A 7 1.43 -37.49 -26.60
C LEU A 7 2.59 -36.53 -26.32
N THR A 8 2.56 -35.34 -26.89
CA THR A 8 3.44 -34.24 -26.50
C THR A 8 3.04 -33.75 -25.10
N ALA A 9 3.95 -33.97 -24.15
CA ALA A 9 3.80 -33.57 -22.75
C ALA A 9 3.62 -32.04 -22.64
N LEU A 10 2.50 -31.63 -22.07
CA LEU A 10 2.18 -30.24 -21.74
C LEU A 10 2.99 -29.85 -20.49
N THR A 11 4.17 -29.25 -20.68
CA THR A 11 4.93 -28.66 -19.59
C THR A 11 4.25 -27.36 -19.15
N VAL A 12 3.57 -27.38 -18.01
CA VAL A 12 3.01 -26.20 -17.36
C VAL A 12 4.17 -25.38 -16.77
N PRO A 13 4.42 -24.13 -17.18
CA PRO A 13 5.38 -23.30 -16.49
C PRO A 13 4.78 -22.89 -15.15
N ALA A 14 5.47 -23.23 -14.06
CA ALA A 14 5.16 -22.72 -12.74
C ALA A 14 5.46 -21.21 -12.73
N VAL A 15 4.43 -20.39 -12.97
CA VAL A 15 4.49 -18.95 -12.78
C VAL A 15 4.54 -18.70 -11.28
N VAL A 16 5.74 -18.42 -10.77
CA VAL A 16 5.94 -17.97 -9.39
C VAL A 16 5.49 -16.51 -9.34
N LEU A 17 4.29 -16.27 -8.81
CA LEU A 17 3.84 -14.93 -8.43
C LEU A 17 4.63 -14.50 -7.19
N ALA A 18 5.77 -13.84 -7.40
CA ALA A 18 6.41 -13.08 -6.35
C ALA A 18 5.48 -11.90 -6.01
N ALA A 19 4.80 -11.99 -4.86
CA ALA A 19 4.11 -10.84 -4.28
C ALA A 19 5.18 -9.80 -3.90
N CYS A 20 5.28 -8.72 -4.67
CA CYS A 20 6.13 -7.58 -4.30
C CYS A 20 5.51 -6.88 -3.09
N GLY A 21 5.98 -7.23 -1.89
CA GLY A 21 6.01 -6.24 -0.81
C GLY A 21 7.10 -5.24 -1.16
N ASP A 22 6.73 -4.04 -1.59
CA ASP A 22 7.66 -2.96 -1.91
C ASP A 22 8.35 -2.47 -0.62
N ILE A 23 9.35 -3.22 -0.14
CA ILE A 23 10.20 -2.80 0.97
C ILE A 23 11.13 -1.70 0.44
N GLN A 24 10.74 -0.45 0.63
CA GLN A 24 11.62 0.69 0.35
C GLN A 24 12.70 0.80 1.44
N PRO A 25 14.00 0.83 1.07
CA PRO A 25 15.07 1.00 2.03
C PRO A 25 14.86 2.25 2.89
N GLY A 26 14.85 2.08 4.22
CA GLY A 26 14.70 3.19 5.18
C GLY A 26 13.28 3.47 5.65
N ARG A 27 12.24 2.85 5.07
CA ARG A 27 10.88 2.88 5.62
C ARG A 27 10.65 1.62 6.47
N PRO A 28 10.13 1.72 7.71
CA PRO A 28 9.71 0.53 8.47
C PRO A 28 8.55 -0.19 7.76
N PRO A 29 8.29 -1.47 8.06
CA PRO A 29 7.06 -2.11 7.63
C PRO A 29 5.85 -1.41 8.25
N ALA A 30 4.78 -1.26 7.47
CA ALA A 30 3.50 -0.76 7.97
C ALA A 30 2.70 -1.91 8.60
N PRO A 31 1.83 -1.62 9.59
CA PRO A 31 0.83 -2.56 10.07
C PRO A 31 -0.11 -3.01 8.95
N ASP A 32 -0.51 -4.29 8.98
CA ASP A 32 -1.42 -4.86 7.99
C ASP A 32 -2.79 -4.14 8.02
N GLU A 33 -3.20 -3.65 9.20
CA GLU A 33 -4.41 -2.89 9.44
C GLU A 33 -4.46 -1.54 8.70
N LEU A 34 -3.34 -1.06 8.16
CA LEU A 34 -3.32 0.13 7.32
C LEU A 34 -3.50 -0.16 5.83
N ALA A 35 -3.38 -1.42 5.39
CA ALA A 35 -3.46 -1.81 3.98
C ALA A 35 -2.74 -0.83 3.04
N VAL A 36 -1.47 -0.52 3.35
CA VAL A 36 -0.72 0.50 2.60
C VAL A 36 -0.35 0.05 1.19
N PHE A 37 -0.31 0.97 0.24
CA PHE A 37 0.08 0.70 -1.14
C PHE A 37 0.79 1.90 -1.80
N GLY A 38 1.45 1.62 -2.92
CA GLY A 38 2.22 2.59 -3.68
C GLY A 38 3.70 2.63 -3.29
N LYS A 39 4.42 3.58 -3.89
CA LYS A 39 5.88 3.72 -3.74
C LYS A 39 6.30 4.97 -2.97
N GLY A 40 5.38 5.61 -2.28
CA GLY A 40 5.56 6.92 -1.69
C GLY A 40 4.38 7.84 -2.00
N TYR A 41 4.20 8.85 -1.16
CA TYR A 41 3.21 9.89 -1.31
C TYR A 41 3.74 11.22 -0.72
N PRO A 42 3.58 12.37 -1.42
CA PRO A 42 2.90 12.50 -2.72
C PRO A 42 3.70 11.92 -3.90
N ASP A 43 5.03 11.94 -3.83
CA ASP A 43 5.89 11.47 -4.90
C ASP A 43 6.45 10.07 -4.62
N PRO A 44 6.80 9.28 -5.66
CA PRO A 44 7.52 8.03 -5.49
C PRO A 44 8.85 8.25 -4.76
N GLY A 45 9.06 7.52 -3.68
CA GLY A 45 10.23 7.66 -2.80
C GLY A 45 9.94 8.38 -1.48
N ASP A 46 8.85 9.16 -1.42
CA ASP A 46 8.46 9.87 -0.20
C ASP A 46 8.06 8.92 0.93
N PRO A 47 8.24 9.32 2.20
CA PRO A 47 8.14 8.39 3.32
C PRO A 47 6.71 7.88 3.57
N CYS A 48 5.68 8.67 3.27
CA CYS A 48 4.30 8.27 3.51
C CYS A 48 3.76 7.37 2.38
N LEU A 49 2.64 6.69 2.64
CA LEU A 49 1.95 5.81 1.70
C LEU A 49 0.45 6.05 1.72
N GLN A 50 -0.24 5.72 0.63
CA GLN A 50 -1.70 5.68 0.66
C GLN A 50 -2.15 4.42 1.41
N SER A 51 -3.23 4.56 2.17
CA SER A 51 -3.83 3.52 3.00
C SER A 51 -5.16 3.08 2.38
N GLY A 52 -5.37 1.77 2.31
CA GLY A 52 -6.57 1.15 1.77
C GLY A 52 -7.63 0.86 2.83
N GLU A 53 -8.72 0.26 2.41
CA GLU A 53 -9.85 -0.12 3.26
C GLU A 53 -9.52 -1.34 4.15
N THR A 54 -9.70 -1.17 5.47
CA THR A 54 -9.64 -2.23 6.50
C THR A 54 -10.68 -1.95 7.58
N ASP A 55 -10.85 -2.86 8.55
CA ASP A 55 -11.70 -2.59 9.71
C ASP A 55 -11.26 -1.35 10.52
N TYR A 56 -9.96 -1.01 10.50
CA TYR A 56 -9.42 0.17 11.19
C TYR A 56 -9.58 1.46 10.37
N THR A 57 -9.34 1.40 9.06
CA THR A 57 -9.33 2.60 8.20
C THR A 57 -10.70 2.94 7.63
N ASN A 58 -11.62 1.98 7.54
CA ASN A 58 -12.99 2.17 7.04
C ASN A 58 -13.72 3.38 7.64
N PRO A 59 -13.71 3.59 8.96
CA PRO A 59 -14.39 4.74 9.57
C PRO A 59 -13.82 6.10 9.18
N PHE A 60 -12.64 6.14 8.56
CA PHE A 60 -11.92 7.35 8.18
C PHE A 60 -11.97 7.63 6.67
N MET A 61 -12.45 6.69 5.86
CA MET A 61 -12.55 6.86 4.41
C MET A 61 -13.72 7.78 4.07
N ASP A 62 -13.45 8.81 3.28
CA ASP A 62 -14.42 9.78 2.77
C ASP A 62 -14.43 9.71 1.23
N ASP A 63 -15.52 10.10 0.57
CA ASP A 63 -15.61 10.06 -0.89
C ASP A 63 -14.77 11.14 -1.58
N ASP A 64 -14.37 12.17 -0.83
CA ASP A 64 -13.53 13.28 -1.28
C ASP A 64 -12.11 13.31 -0.68
N ALA A 65 -11.73 12.30 0.11
CA ALA A 65 -10.45 12.27 0.79
C ALA A 65 -9.69 10.96 0.59
N ILE A 66 -8.36 11.07 0.62
CA ILE A 66 -7.46 9.91 0.64
C ILE A 66 -6.81 9.78 2.02
N LEU A 67 -6.65 8.54 2.47
CA LEU A 67 -5.94 8.25 3.71
C LEU A 67 -4.45 8.06 3.44
N ILE A 68 -3.64 8.83 4.14
CA ILE A 68 -2.19 8.81 4.05
C ILE A 68 -1.61 8.29 5.38
N ALA A 69 -0.90 7.17 5.31
CA ALA A 69 -0.17 6.58 6.42
C ALA A 69 1.30 7.02 6.37
N CYS A 70 1.75 7.72 7.41
CA CYS A 70 3.12 8.19 7.56
C CYS A 70 3.85 7.38 8.64
N PRO A 71 5.11 6.94 8.40
CA PRO A 71 5.89 6.19 9.37
C PRO A 71 6.25 7.06 10.59
N PRO A 72 6.74 6.44 11.68
CA PRO A 72 7.08 7.16 12.90
C PRO A 72 8.02 8.34 12.67
N GLY A 73 7.71 9.49 13.26
CA GLY A 73 8.53 10.70 13.17
C GLY A 73 8.32 11.54 11.90
N ILE A 74 7.38 11.16 11.03
CA ILE A 74 6.96 11.96 9.89
C ILE A 74 5.63 12.65 10.21
N ASP A 75 5.58 13.97 10.06
CA ASP A 75 4.38 14.77 10.32
C ASP A 75 3.61 15.12 9.03
N ALA A 76 2.47 15.80 9.17
CA ALA A 76 1.65 16.21 8.03
C ALA A 76 2.30 17.27 7.12
N GLN A 77 3.34 17.99 7.54
CA GLN A 77 3.94 19.08 6.76
C GLN A 77 4.59 18.59 5.47
N VAL A 78 4.90 17.30 5.39
CA VAL A 78 5.41 16.65 4.17
C VAL A 78 4.32 16.43 3.12
N LEU A 79 3.03 16.55 3.50
CA LEU A 79 1.90 16.29 2.62
C LEU A 79 1.56 17.53 1.78
N PRO A 80 1.13 17.33 0.53
CA PRO A 80 0.49 18.40 -0.21
C PRO A 80 -0.78 18.82 0.54
N ASN A 81 -1.02 20.12 0.61
CA ASN A 81 -2.15 20.69 1.37
C ASN A 81 -2.13 20.28 2.86
N SER A 82 -0.95 20.23 3.48
CA SER A 82 -0.78 19.89 4.90
C SER A 82 -1.63 20.70 5.89
N MET A 83 -2.08 21.90 5.49
CA MET A 83 -3.02 22.71 6.28
C MET A 83 -4.45 22.12 6.33
N ASP A 84 -4.82 21.31 5.35
CA ASP A 84 -6.11 20.63 5.24
C ASP A 84 -6.02 19.16 5.66
N ALA A 85 -4.83 18.67 6.02
CA ALA A 85 -4.63 17.31 6.50
C ALA A 85 -5.23 17.14 7.91
N ILE A 86 -6.16 16.20 8.05
CA ILE A 86 -6.85 15.90 9.32
C ILE A 86 -6.22 14.64 9.92
N TRP A 87 -5.77 14.72 11.17
CA TRP A 87 -5.29 13.55 11.91
C TRP A 87 -6.46 12.60 12.23
N MET A 88 -6.34 11.34 11.83
CA MET A 88 -7.37 10.31 12.03
C MET A 88 -7.01 9.34 13.16
N GLY A 89 -5.72 9.16 13.43
CA GLY A 89 -5.27 8.22 14.45
C GLY A 89 -3.82 7.80 14.32
N GLU A 90 -3.42 6.88 15.18
CA GLU A 90 -2.11 6.23 15.15
C GLU A 90 -2.27 4.72 15.38
N ILE A 91 -1.48 3.92 14.67
CA ILE A 91 -1.38 2.47 14.85
C ILE A 91 0.08 2.02 14.73
N ASP A 92 0.61 1.34 15.75
CA ASP A 92 2.02 0.97 15.86
C ASP A 92 3.01 2.10 15.51
N ASN A 93 2.73 3.32 15.99
CA ASN A 93 3.48 4.55 15.75
C ASN A 93 3.42 5.10 14.31
N TRP A 94 2.57 4.54 13.44
CA TRP A 94 2.24 5.13 12.15
C TRP A 94 1.07 6.08 12.31
N THR A 95 1.20 7.29 11.76
CA THR A 95 0.15 8.30 11.81
C THR A 95 -0.70 8.22 10.55
N VAL A 96 -2.02 8.28 10.70
CA VAL A 96 -2.97 8.33 9.58
C VAL A 96 -3.54 9.74 9.46
N PHE A 97 -3.43 10.30 8.26
CA PHE A 97 -4.03 11.58 7.88
C PHE A 97 -5.09 11.38 6.81
N SER A 98 -6.18 12.13 6.88
CA SER A 98 -7.11 12.32 5.77
C SER A 98 -6.74 13.59 5.03
N VAL A 99 -6.52 13.50 3.72
CA VAL A 99 -6.18 14.64 2.84
C VAL A 99 -7.22 14.75 1.74
N ARG A 100 -7.87 15.91 1.65
CA ARG A 100 -8.81 16.22 0.56
C ARG A 100 -8.05 16.63 -0.70
N LEU A 101 -8.58 16.19 -1.84
CA LEU A 101 -8.04 16.46 -3.19
C LEU A 101 -8.57 17.74 -3.81
#